data_AF-A0A392QJE9-F1
#
_entry.id   AF-A0A392QJE9-F1
#
_cell.length_a   1.000
_cell.length_b   1.000
_cell.length_c   1.000
_cell.angle_alpha   90.00
_cell.angle_beta   90.00
_cell.angle_gamma   90.00
#
_symmetry.space_group_name_H-M   'P 1'
#
loop_
_entity.id
_entity.type
_entity.pdbx_description
1 polymer ?
#
loop_
_entity_poly.entity_id
_entity_poly.type
_entity_poly.pdbx_seq_one_letter_code
_entity_poly.pdbx_strand_id
1 'polypeptide(L)'
;MANQPQNQPDIVRENPNPVTGLPEVTLSTPPEELTVLIENMVDFENLKANGFDIRPQAAFQGWETYFDRLKGPVYPSLVKDFWEQAKVTTKEIKSHVMGKPITITERT
;
A
#
# COMPACT_ATOMS: atom_id res chain seq x y z
N MET A 1 46.74 48.55 -3.22
CA MET A 1 46.82 47.09 -3.41
C MET A 1 45.79 46.48 -2.46
N ALA A 2 44.67 46.00 -2.99
CA ALA A 2 43.55 45.51 -2.20
C ALA A 2 43.70 44.00 -1.94
N ASN A 3 43.71 43.57 -0.68
CA ASN A 3 43.62 42.16 -0.31
C ASN A 3 42.15 41.74 -0.31
N GLN A 4 41.81 40.76 -1.16
CA GLN A 4 40.52 40.06 -1.12
C GLN A 4 40.55 39.00 0.01
N PRO A 5 39.47 38.82 0.78
CA PRO A 5 39.35 37.67 1.68
C PRO A 5 39.11 36.40 0.86
N GLN A 6 39.86 35.34 1.15
CA GLN A 6 39.66 34.02 0.56
C GLN A 6 38.35 33.41 1.08
N ASN A 7 37.40 33.18 0.16
CA ASN A 7 36.23 32.35 0.41
C ASN A 7 36.65 30.87 0.50
N GLN A 8 36.60 30.28 1.69
CA GLN A 8 36.53 28.82 1.82
C GLN A 8 35.07 28.39 1.60
N PRO A 9 34.80 27.33 0.81
CA PRO A 9 33.46 26.79 0.71
C PRO A 9 33.08 26.13 2.05
N ASP A 10 31.92 26.47 2.58
CA ASP A 10 31.33 25.78 3.71
C ASP A 10 31.21 24.29 3.37
N ILE A 11 32.02 23.46 4.01
CA ILE A 11 31.87 22.02 3.97
C ILE A 11 30.55 21.73 4.69
N VAL A 12 29.49 21.50 3.91
CA VAL A 12 28.24 20.92 4.39
C VAL A 12 28.61 19.56 4.99
N ARG A 13 28.71 19.50 6.31
CA ARG A 13 28.84 18.23 7.02
C ARG A 13 27.53 17.49 6.79
N GLU A 14 27.53 16.49 5.93
CA GLU A 14 26.45 15.50 5.91
C GLU A 14 26.29 14.98 7.34
N ASN A 15 25.10 15.17 7.91
CA ASN A 15 24.81 14.68 9.25
C ASN A 15 24.95 13.15 9.23
N PRO A 16 25.89 12.55 10.00
CA PRO A 16 26.14 11.11 9.96
C PRO A 16 25.11 10.31 10.78
N ASN A 17 24.03 10.94 11.24
CA ASN A 17 23.02 10.28 12.03
C ASN A 17 21.89 9.80 11.11
N PRO A 18 21.67 8.48 10.95
CA PRO A 18 20.40 8.01 10.43
C PRO A 18 19.31 8.60 11.32
N VAL A 19 18.28 9.21 10.71
CA VAL A 19 17.15 9.79 11.43
C VAL A 19 16.49 8.67 12.23
N THR A 20 16.95 8.52 13.46
CA THR A 20 16.50 7.50 14.40
C THR A 20 15.24 8.07 15.01
N GLY A 21 14.08 7.49 14.68
CA GLY A 21 12.79 7.95 15.21
C GLY A 21 11.93 8.72 14.23
N LEU A 22 11.73 8.20 13.01
CA LEU A 22 10.48 8.53 12.31
C LEU A 22 9.32 8.18 13.25
N PRO A 23 8.37 9.10 13.50
CA PRO A 23 7.28 8.85 14.43
C PRO A 23 6.53 7.61 13.98
N GLU A 24 6.22 6.74 14.94
CA GLU A 24 5.33 5.61 14.72
C GLU A 24 3.94 6.18 14.39
N VAL A 25 3.64 6.30 13.09
CA VAL A 25 2.37 6.84 12.63
C VAL A 25 1.33 5.72 12.74
N THR A 26 0.35 5.93 13.61
CA THR A 26 -0.90 5.17 13.61
C THR A 26 -1.89 5.87 12.68
N LEU A 27 -2.76 5.09 12.04
CA LEU A 27 -3.80 5.64 11.17
C LEU A 27 -4.71 6.57 11.99
N SER A 28 -4.86 7.84 11.58
CA SER A 28 -5.69 8.81 12.29
C SER A 28 -7.18 8.72 11.94
N THR A 29 -7.51 8.02 10.85
CA THR A 29 -8.88 7.86 10.36
C THR A 29 -9.65 6.85 11.20
N PRO A 30 -10.86 7.19 11.70
CA PRO A 30 -11.71 6.24 12.42
C PRO A 30 -12.07 5.00 11.56
N PRO A 31 -12.20 3.80 12.16
CA PRO A 31 -12.52 2.57 11.42
C PRO A 31 -13.83 2.61 10.62
N GLU A 32 -14.79 3.42 11.10
CA GLU A 32 -16.09 3.65 10.48
C GLU A 32 -15.95 4.38 9.12
N GLU A 33 -14.93 5.22 8.99
CA GLU A 33 -14.64 5.99 7.77
C GLU A 33 -13.76 5.19 6.78
N LEU A 34 -13.20 4.06 7.21
CA LEU A 34 -12.43 3.19 6.33
C LEU A 34 -13.36 2.44 5.37
N THR A 35 -13.11 2.61 4.08
CA THR A 35 -13.78 1.85 3.02
C THR A 35 -12.79 0.86 2.43
N VAL A 36 -13.12 -0.43 2.50
CA VAL A 36 -12.34 -1.49 1.84
C VAL A 36 -12.88 -1.64 0.43
N LEU A 37 -12.06 -1.30 -0.55
CA LEU A 37 -12.37 -1.52 -1.96
C LEU A 37 -12.10 -2.99 -2.29
N ILE A 38 -13.13 -3.65 -2.84
CA ILE A 38 -13.05 -5.04 -3.27
C ILE A 38 -13.01 -5.04 -4.78
N GLU A 39 -11.85 -5.39 -5.34
CA GLU A 39 -11.67 -5.50 -6.78
C GLU A 39 -11.84 -6.95 -7.24
N ASN A 40 -12.51 -7.13 -8.37
CA ASN A 40 -12.55 -8.42 -9.05
C ASN A 40 -11.22 -8.64 -9.79
N MET A 41 -10.77 -9.89 -9.91
CA MET A 41 -9.61 -10.21 -10.76
C MET A 41 -9.79 -9.75 -12.21
N VAL A 42 -11.02 -9.78 -12.71
CA VAL A 42 -11.39 -9.25 -14.02
C VAL A 42 -12.66 -8.43 -13.88
N ASP A 43 -12.57 -7.15 -14.22
CA ASP A 43 -13.70 -6.24 -14.30
C ASP A 43 -14.10 -6.05 -15.77
N PHE A 44 -15.04 -6.88 -16.22
CA PHE A 44 -15.54 -6.83 -17.60
C PHE A 44 -16.26 -5.51 -17.92
N GLU A 45 -16.89 -4.87 -16.94
CA GLU A 45 -17.63 -3.63 -17.16
C GLU A 45 -16.66 -2.46 -17.36
N ASN A 46 -15.61 -2.39 -16.54
CA ASN A 46 -14.54 -1.40 -16.71
C ASN A 46 -13.77 -1.60 -18.02
N LEU A 47 -13.44 -2.85 -18.37
CA LEU A 47 -12.79 -3.14 -19.66
C LEU A 47 -13.64 -2.69 -20.84
N LYS A 48 -14.94 -2.99 -20.81
CA LYS A 48 -15.88 -2.57 -21.85
C LYS A 48 -16.01 -1.05 -21.93
N ALA A 49 -16.08 -0.36 -20.78
CA ALA A 49 -16.12 1.10 -20.71
C ALA A 49 -14.88 1.76 -21.34
N ASN A 50 -13.74 1.08 -21.33
CA ASN A 50 -12.49 1.51 -21.97
C ASN A 50 -12.30 0.98 -23.40
N GLY A 51 -13.35 0.43 -24.02
CA GLY A 51 -13.33 -0.03 -25.42
C GLY A 51 -12.86 -1.48 -25.62
N PHE A 52 -12.69 -2.25 -24.56
CA PHE A 52 -12.28 -3.65 -24.61
C PHE A 52 -13.43 -4.58 -24.19
N ASP A 53 -14.28 -4.97 -25.15
CA ASP A 53 -15.36 -5.95 -24.89
C ASP A 53 -14.85 -7.39 -25.07
N ILE A 54 -14.18 -7.91 -24.03
CA ILE A 54 -13.60 -9.27 -24.04
C ILE A 54 -14.55 -10.36 -23.53
N ARG A 55 -15.68 -9.96 -22.94
CA ARG A 55 -16.62 -10.88 -22.31
C ARG A 55 -17.17 -11.94 -23.27
N PRO A 56 -17.51 -11.62 -24.54
CA PRO A 56 -17.94 -12.64 -25.51
C PRO A 56 -16.87 -13.71 -25.78
N GLN A 57 -15.59 -13.32 -25.84
CA GLN A 57 -14.51 -14.29 -26.07
C GLN A 57 -14.24 -15.15 -24.84
N ALA A 58 -14.34 -14.56 -23.63
CA ALA A 58 -14.25 -15.31 -22.38
C ALA A 58 -15.41 -16.32 -22.24
N ALA A 59 -16.63 -15.92 -22.62
CA ALA A 59 -17.80 -16.80 -22.64
C ALA A 59 -17.65 -17.94 -23.66
N PHE A 60 -17.20 -17.64 -24.88
CA PHE A 60 -16.94 -18.66 -25.91
C PHE A 60 -15.90 -19.71 -25.45
N GLN A 61 -14.90 -19.29 -24.69
CA GLN A 61 -13.88 -20.18 -24.12
C GLN A 61 -14.33 -20.90 -22.83
N GLY A 62 -15.54 -20.63 -22.33
CA GLY A 62 -16.05 -21.22 -21.09
C GLY A 62 -15.37 -20.69 -19.82
N TRP A 63 -14.70 -19.54 -19.88
CA TRP A 63 -13.92 -18.99 -18.76
C TRP A 63 -14.76 -18.23 -17.73
N GLU A 64 -16.03 -17.90 -18.01
CA GLU A 64 -16.87 -17.16 -17.06
C GLU A 64 -16.96 -17.88 -15.70
N THR A 65 -17.16 -19.21 -15.71
CA THR A 65 -17.16 -20.02 -14.48
C THR A 65 -15.80 -20.03 -13.78
N TYR A 66 -14.71 -19.93 -14.52
CA TYR A 66 -13.36 -19.86 -13.94
C TYR A 66 -13.15 -18.51 -13.22
N PHE A 67 -13.51 -17.40 -13.85
CA PHE A 67 -13.41 -16.08 -13.21
C PHE A 67 -14.31 -15.94 -11.97
N ASP A 68 -15.49 -16.54 -11.99
CA ASP A 68 -16.34 -16.59 -10.80
C ASP A 68 -15.74 -17.40 -9.66
N ARG A 69 -15.02 -18.50 -9.97
CA ARG A 69 -14.29 -19.28 -8.95
C ARG A 69 -13.09 -18.54 -8.38
N LEU A 70 -12.49 -17.62 -9.12
CA LEU A 70 -11.39 -16.77 -8.64
C LEU A 70 -11.86 -15.72 -7.62
N LYS A 71 -13.17 -15.45 -7.53
CA LYS A 71 -13.76 -14.59 -6.50
C LYS A 71 -13.77 -15.34 -5.16
N GLY A 72 -12.61 -15.40 -4.52
CA GLY A 72 -12.46 -15.94 -3.18
C GLY A 72 -13.22 -15.12 -2.12
N PRO A 73 -13.43 -15.67 -0.92
CA PRO A 73 -13.99 -14.90 0.18
C PRO A 73 -13.10 -13.71 0.48
N VAL A 74 -13.72 -12.54 0.64
CA VAL A 74 -13.04 -11.31 1.05
C VAL A 74 -13.40 -11.03 2.49
N TYR A 75 -12.45 -10.55 3.28
CA TYR A 75 -12.63 -10.28 4.70
C TYR A 75 -12.42 -8.79 5.03
N PRO A 76 -13.36 -7.89 4.65
CA PRO A 76 -13.20 -6.46 4.87
C PRO A 76 -12.95 -6.08 6.33
N SER A 77 -13.63 -6.74 7.28
CA SER A 77 -13.44 -6.48 8.71
C SER A 77 -12.00 -6.77 9.15
N LEU A 78 -11.40 -7.87 8.69
CA LEU A 78 -10.00 -8.20 9.04
C LEU A 78 -9.02 -7.18 8.47
N VAL A 79 -9.31 -6.65 7.28
CA VAL A 79 -8.50 -5.58 6.67
C VAL A 79 -8.62 -4.29 7.48
N LYS A 80 -9.82 -3.95 7.95
CA LYS A 80 -10.03 -2.79 8.83
C LYS A 80 -9.31 -2.96 10.17
N ASP A 81 -9.48 -4.11 10.83
CA ASP A 81 -8.82 -4.43 12.10
C ASP A 81 -7.30 -4.30 11.97
N PHE A 82 -6.75 -4.77 10.84
CA PHE A 82 -5.33 -4.64 10.53
C PHE A 82 -4.90 -3.16 10.46
N TRP A 83 -5.62 -2.33 9.72
CA TRP A 83 -5.25 -0.92 9.52
C TRP A 83 -5.48 -0.07 10.77
N GLU A 84 -6.50 -0.36 11.56
CA GLU A 84 -6.77 0.31 12.83
C GLU A 84 -5.62 0.14 13.83
N GLN A 85 -5.00 -1.04 13.86
CA GLN A 85 -3.93 -1.37 14.79
C GLN A 85 -2.53 -1.26 14.16
N ALA A 86 -2.45 -0.79 12.92
CA ALA A 86 -1.20 -0.72 12.17
C ALA A 86 -0.27 0.38 12.72
N LYS A 87 0.99 -0.02 12.90
CA LYS A 87 2.12 0.82 13.24
C LYS A 87 3.12 0.73 12.10
N VAL A 88 3.33 1.85 11.41
CA VAL A 88 4.13 1.91 10.18
C VAL A 88 5.50 2.50 10.47
N THR A 89 6.55 1.82 9.99
CA THR A 89 7.92 2.32 9.97
C THR A 89 8.45 2.29 8.53
N THR A 90 9.67 2.78 8.30
CA THR A 90 10.30 2.75 6.96
C THR A 90 10.49 1.34 6.40
N LYS A 91 10.64 0.32 7.25
CA LYS A 91 11.03 -1.03 6.83
C LYS A 91 9.94 -2.08 7.03
N GLU A 92 8.98 -1.78 7.89
CA GLU A 92 7.96 -2.74 8.29
C GLU A 92 6.66 -2.06 8.73
N ILE A 93 5.58 -2.83 8.61
CA ILE A 93 4.27 -2.55 9.18
C ILE A 93 3.97 -3.65 10.18
N LYS A 94 3.69 -3.27 11.43
CA LYS A 94 3.29 -4.18 12.50
C LYS A 94 1.83 -3.93 12.88
N SER A 95 1.05 -4.98 13.04
CA SER A 95 -0.35 -4.89 13.47
C SER A 95 -0.78 -6.15 14.23
N HIS A 96 -2.02 -6.15 14.73
CA HIS A 96 -2.68 -7.31 15.28
C HIS A 96 -4.05 -7.49 14.64
N VAL A 97 -4.37 -8.72 14.22
CA VAL A 97 -5.69 -9.06 13.68
C VAL A 97 -6.24 -10.20 14.51
N MET A 98 -7.39 -9.99 15.15
CA MET A 98 -7.99 -10.96 16.07
C MET A 98 -7.01 -11.47 17.15
N GLY A 99 -6.16 -10.59 17.68
CA GLY A 99 -5.14 -10.93 18.68
C GLY A 99 -3.90 -11.66 18.13
N LYS A 100 -3.83 -11.91 16.81
CA LYS A 100 -2.65 -12.50 16.17
C LYS A 100 -1.74 -11.40 15.63
N PRO A 101 -0.43 -11.38 15.97
CA PRO A 101 0.48 -10.39 15.43
C PRO A 101 0.73 -10.64 13.94
N ILE A 102 0.74 -9.57 13.15
CA ILE A 102 1.08 -9.58 11.72
C ILE A 102 2.20 -8.56 11.50
N THR A 103 3.26 -8.99 10.81
CA THR A 103 4.35 -8.12 10.36
C THR A 103 4.48 -8.23 8.85
N ILE A 104 4.43 -7.09 8.15
CA ILE A 104 4.72 -6.98 6.72
C ILE A 104 6.08 -6.28 6.61
N THR A 105 7.02 -6.92 5.93
CA THR A 105 8.35 -6.36 5.64
C THR A 105 8.55 -6.26 4.14
N GLU A 106 9.47 -5.39 3.72
CA GLU A 106 9.95 -5.42 2.34
C GLU A 106 10.53 -6.80 2.01
N ARG A 107 10.31 -7.25 0.77
CA ARG A 107 10.91 -8.49 0.28
C ARG A 107 12.38 -8.20 -0.01
N THR A 108 13.28 -8.73 0.82
CA THR A 108 14.74 -8.78 0.59
C THR A 108 15.11 -9.49 -0.70
#